data_AF-A0AA37XIC5-F1
#
_entry.id   AF-A0AA37XIC5-F1
#
_cell.length_a   1.000
_cell.length_b   1.000
_cell.length_c   1.000
_cell.angle_alpha   90.00
_cell.angle_beta   90.00
_cell.angle_gamma   90.00
#
_symmetry.space_group_name_H-M   'P 1'
#
loop_
_entity.id
_entity.type
_entity.pdbx_description
1 polymer ?
#
loop_
_entity_poly.entity_id
_entity_poly.type
_entity_poly.pdbx_seq_one_letter_code
_entity_poly.pdbx_strand_id
1 'polypeptide(L)'
;MKRLPGQSPEALAARDALRAYLRAQEAAPDLYDRAVVLEELVQEFYDHTKFRAPGGAGLDGRDGPERHAVGAVRDAARAWREELRAQRRAERATRN
;
A
#
# COMPACT_ATOMS: atom_id res chain seq x y z
N MET A 1 -28.98 -18.86 -5.38
CA MET A 1 -28.17 -17.61 -5.30
C MET A 1 -26.71 -17.94 -5.58
N LYS A 2 -26.19 -17.61 -6.76
CA LYS A 2 -24.74 -17.73 -7.05
C LYS A 2 -24.03 -16.52 -6.44
N ARG A 3 -23.09 -16.75 -5.51
CA ARG A 3 -22.24 -15.67 -4.95
C ARG A 3 -21.33 -15.14 -6.04
N LEU A 4 -21.19 -13.82 -6.14
CA LEU A 4 -20.22 -13.18 -7.03
C LEU A 4 -18.79 -13.51 -6.57
N PRO A 5 -17.84 -13.74 -7.49
CA PRO A 5 -16.43 -13.90 -7.12
C PRO A 5 -15.97 -12.63 -6.38
N GLY A 6 -15.48 -12.80 -5.15
CA GLY A 6 -15.16 -11.69 -4.22
C GLY A 6 -16.01 -11.61 -2.95
N GLN A 7 -17.01 -12.49 -2.77
CA GLN A 7 -17.85 -12.55 -1.55
C GLN A 7 -17.64 -13.84 -0.73
N SER A 8 -16.42 -14.38 -0.71
CA SER A 8 -16.10 -15.43 0.26
C SER A 8 -16.13 -14.83 1.67
N PRO A 9 -16.56 -15.60 2.70
CA PRO A 9 -16.49 -15.14 4.09
C PRO A 9 -15.10 -14.64 4.49
N GLU A 10 -14.06 -15.29 3.94
CA GLU A 10 -12.66 -14.91 4.12
C GLU A 10 -12.32 -13.54 3.51
N ALA A 11 -12.76 -13.25 2.29
CA ALA A 11 -12.53 -11.95 1.65
C ALA A 11 -13.23 -10.82 2.39
N LEU A 12 -14.43 -11.07 2.94
CA LEU A 12 -15.16 -10.11 3.76
C LEU A 12 -14.47 -9.86 5.10
N ALA A 13 -13.99 -10.93 5.77
CA ALA A 13 -13.22 -10.81 7.00
C ALA A 13 -11.91 -10.03 6.80
N ALA A 14 -11.19 -10.30 5.70
CA ALA A 14 -9.97 -9.57 5.35
C ALA A 14 -10.25 -8.07 5.08
N ARG A 15 -11.33 -7.74 4.37
CA ARG A 15 -11.77 -6.35 4.16
C ARG A 15 -12.07 -5.64 5.47
N ASP A 16 -12.79 -6.31 6.38
CA ASP A 16 -13.19 -5.70 7.65
C ASP A 16 -12.00 -5.52 8.59
N ALA A 17 -11.06 -6.48 8.60
CA ALA A 17 -9.78 -6.36 9.29
C ALA A 17 -8.93 -5.20 8.75
N LEU A 18 -8.85 -5.04 7.42
CA LEU A 18 -8.14 -3.91 6.80
C LEU A 18 -8.79 -2.58 7.18
N ARG A 19 -10.12 -2.48 7.17
CA ARG A 19 -10.83 -1.27 7.61
C ARG A 19 -10.57 -0.94 9.07
N ALA A 20 -10.54 -1.94 9.95
CA ALA A 20 -10.23 -1.74 11.36
C ALA A 20 -8.79 -1.25 11.55
N TYR A 21 -7.82 -1.84 10.83
CA TYR A 21 -6.44 -1.39 10.81
C TYR A 21 -6.32 0.07 10.35
N LEU A 22 -6.90 0.41 9.19
CA LEU A 22 -6.88 1.77 8.66
C LEU A 22 -7.49 2.80 9.62
N ARG A 23 -8.59 2.46 10.29
CA ARG A 23 -9.20 3.32 11.32
C ARG A 23 -8.33 3.47 12.56
N ALA A 24 -7.63 2.41 12.98
CA ALA A 24 -6.65 2.52 14.07
C ALA A 24 -5.50 3.47 13.69
N GLN A 25 -5.12 3.50 12.41
CA GLN A 25 -4.09 4.40 11.88
C GLN A 25 -4.60 5.83 11.58
N GLU A 26 -5.90 6.09 11.52
CA GLU A 26 -6.42 7.48 11.45
C GLU A 26 -6.03 8.29 12.70
N ALA A 27 -5.85 7.61 13.83
CA ALA A 27 -5.31 8.18 15.07
C ALA A 27 -3.77 8.31 15.06
N ALA A 28 -3.08 7.95 13.97
CA ALA A 28 -1.63 8.10 13.86
C ALA A 28 -1.25 9.57 14.09
N PRO A 29 -0.35 9.84 15.05
CA PRO A 29 -0.15 11.18 15.60
C PRO A 29 0.57 12.13 14.63
N ASP A 30 1.31 11.62 13.64
CA ASP A 30 2.05 12.43 12.68
C ASP A 30 1.94 11.95 11.22
N LEU A 31 2.20 12.86 10.26
CA LEU A 31 2.09 12.60 8.81
C LEU A 31 3.07 11.53 8.32
N TYR A 32 4.23 11.39 8.97
CA TYR A 32 5.22 10.40 8.59
C TYR A 32 4.69 8.99 8.85
N ASP A 33 4.07 8.76 10.01
CA ASP A 33 3.47 7.47 10.35
C ASP A 33 2.35 7.11 9.37
N ARG A 34 1.56 8.08 8.89
CA ARG A 34 0.56 7.88 7.82
C ARG A 34 1.19 7.48 6.48
N ALA A 35 2.33 8.09 6.12
CA ALA A 35 3.04 7.77 4.88
C ALA A 35 3.68 6.38 4.90
N VAL A 36 4.12 5.91 6.08
CA VAL A 36 4.57 4.50 6.28
C VAL A 36 3.44 3.53 5.97
N VAL A 37 2.26 3.73 6.58
CA VAL A 37 1.09 2.88 6.37
C VAL A 37 0.67 2.85 4.90
N LEU A 38 0.73 4.00 4.20
CA LEU A 38 0.42 4.08 2.77
C LEU A 38 1.41 3.28 1.91
N GLU A 39 2.72 3.38 2.17
CA GLU A 39 3.71 2.59 1.41
C GLU A 39 3.48 1.08 1.59
N GLU A 40 3.27 0.62 2.83
CA GLU A 40 3.02 -0.80 3.12
C GLU A 40 1.81 -1.34 2.36
N LEU A 41 0.71 -0.59 2.34
CA LEU A 41 -0.49 -0.96 1.59
C LEU A 41 -0.24 -1.10 0.11
N VAL A 42 0.41 -0.10 -0.50
CA VAL A 42 0.66 -0.12 -1.94
C VAL A 42 1.66 -1.22 -2.31
N GLN A 43 2.65 -1.49 -1.45
CA GLN A 43 3.58 -2.60 -1.61
C GLN A 43 2.85 -3.96 -1.65
N GLU A 44 1.87 -4.18 -0.77
CA GLU A 44 1.11 -5.44 -0.79
C GLU A 44 0.26 -5.60 -2.05
N PHE A 45 -0.36 -4.52 -2.55
CA PHE A 45 -1.04 -4.57 -3.84
C PHE A 45 -0.06 -4.85 -4.99
N TYR A 46 1.13 -4.27 -4.96
CA TYR A 46 2.18 -4.52 -5.95
C TYR A 46 2.59 -6.00 -5.94
N ASP A 47 2.88 -6.56 -4.77
CA ASP A 47 3.30 -7.96 -4.64
C ASP A 47 2.18 -8.93 -5.03
N HIS A 48 0.92 -8.62 -4.70
CA HIS A 48 -0.22 -9.40 -5.16
C HIS A 48 -0.29 -9.44 -6.70
N THR A 49 -0.25 -8.28 -7.35
CA THR A 49 -0.30 -8.20 -8.82
C THR A 49 0.91 -8.88 -9.49
N LYS A 50 2.08 -8.85 -8.85
CA LYS A 50 3.30 -9.48 -9.38
C LYS A 50 3.34 -10.99 -9.23
N PHE A 51 2.89 -11.51 -8.09
CA PHE A 51 3.14 -12.92 -7.71
C PHE A 51 1.89 -13.79 -7.69
N ARG A 52 0.69 -13.23 -7.45
CA ARG A 52 -0.54 -14.00 -7.23
C ARG A 52 -1.58 -13.84 -8.33
N ALA A 53 -1.59 -12.69 -9.01
CA ALA A 53 -2.49 -12.42 -10.13
C ALA A 53 -1.74 -11.70 -11.27
N PRO A 54 -0.73 -12.36 -11.88
CA PRO A 54 0.03 -11.74 -12.95
C PRO A 54 -0.86 -11.50 -14.17
N GLY A 55 -1.16 -10.23 -14.45
CA GLY A 55 -1.54 -9.79 -15.80
C GLY A 55 -0.28 -9.66 -16.63
N GLY A 56 -0.27 -10.17 -17.86
CA GLY A 56 0.99 -10.43 -18.56
C GLY A 56 1.16 -9.82 -19.95
N ALA A 57 2.09 -8.87 -20.03
CA ALA A 57 3.13 -8.76 -21.07
C ALA A 57 4.52 -9.00 -20.38
N GLY A 58 5.62 -9.04 -21.14
CA GLY A 58 6.97 -9.34 -20.63
C GLY A 58 7.39 -10.81 -20.80
N LEU A 59 8.69 -11.13 -20.63
CA LEU A 59 9.23 -12.48 -20.89
C LEU A 59 8.71 -13.55 -19.91
N ASP A 60 8.32 -13.15 -18.71
CA ASP A 60 7.76 -14.02 -17.67
C ASP A 60 6.23 -13.92 -17.56
N GLY A 61 5.59 -13.04 -18.36
CA GLY A 61 4.16 -12.77 -18.33
C GLY A 61 3.68 -12.09 -17.04
N ARG A 62 4.55 -11.38 -16.31
CA ARG A 62 4.22 -10.74 -15.01
C ARG A 62 4.31 -9.22 -15.04
N ASP A 63 4.63 -8.63 -16.19
CA ASP A 63 4.81 -7.19 -16.39
C ASP A 63 3.61 -6.56 -17.13
N GLY A 64 2.40 -6.87 -16.68
CA GLY A 64 1.17 -6.29 -17.23
C GLY A 64 0.92 -4.83 -16.81
N PRO A 65 0.02 -4.13 -17.53
CA PRO A 65 -0.27 -2.71 -17.29
C PRO A 65 -0.74 -2.41 -15.86
N GLU A 66 -1.45 -3.33 -15.21
CA GLU A 66 -1.87 -3.20 -13.81
C GLU A 66 -0.68 -3.12 -12.85
N ARG A 67 0.36 -3.93 -13.06
CA ARG A 67 1.59 -3.88 -12.26
C ARG A 67 2.34 -2.57 -12.46
N HIS A 68 2.35 -2.05 -13.69
CA HIS A 68 3.01 -0.77 -13.99
C HIS A 68 2.33 0.38 -13.26
N ALA A 69 1.00 0.44 -13.29
CA ALA A 69 0.22 1.45 -12.58
C ALA A 69 0.44 1.37 -11.06
N VAL A 70 0.36 0.17 -10.47
CA VAL A 70 0.57 -0.01 -9.02
C VAL A 70 2.03 0.29 -8.62
N GLY A 71 3.01 -0.06 -9.47
CA GLY A 71 4.42 0.29 -9.24
C GLY A 71 4.66 1.80 -9.18
N ALA A 72 4.02 2.57 -10.07
CA ALA A 72 4.12 4.04 -10.03
C ALA A 72 3.56 4.64 -8.74
N VAL A 73 2.41 4.13 -8.27
CA VAL A 73 1.81 4.55 -6.99
C VAL A 73 2.73 4.19 -5.81
N ARG A 74 3.36 3.00 -5.84
CA ARG A 74 4.30 2.56 -4.80
C ARG A 74 5.48 3.53 -4.70
N ASP A 75 6.08 3.84 -5.84
CA ASP A 75 7.28 4.69 -5.89
C ASP A 75 6.96 6.11 -5.43
N ALA A 76 5.78 6.65 -5.77
CA ALA A 76 5.29 7.92 -5.26
C ALA A 76 5.07 7.90 -3.74
N ALA A 77 4.46 6.85 -3.18
CA ALA A 77 4.26 6.71 -1.75
C ALA A 77 5.59 6.64 -0.98
N ARG A 78 6.56 5.87 -1.50
CA ARG A 78 7.91 5.80 -0.93
C ARG A 78 8.62 7.15 -0.96
N ALA A 79 8.55 7.87 -2.08
CA ALA A 79 9.17 9.18 -2.21
C ALA A 79 8.61 10.16 -1.17
N TRP A 80 7.29 10.17 -0.99
CA TRP A 80 6.63 11.01 0.01
C TRP A 80 7.03 10.65 1.45
N ARG A 81 7.13 9.35 1.78
CA ARG A 81 7.62 8.91 3.10
C ARG A 81 9.05 9.40 3.38
N GLU A 82 9.95 9.29 2.40
CA GLU A 82 11.34 9.75 2.58
C GLU A 82 11.44 11.28 2.74
N GLU A 83 10.61 12.05 2.05
CA GLU A 83 10.52 13.50 2.23
C GLU A 83 10.09 13.85 3.66
N LEU A 84 9.01 13.26 4.16
CA LEU A 84 8.53 13.46 5.52
C LEU A 84 9.57 13.00 6.56
N ARG A 85 10.31 11.93 6.26
CA ARG A 85 11.42 11.48 7.10
C ARG A 85 12.50 12.55 7.24
N ALA A 86 12.85 13.20 6.13
CA ALA A 86 13.86 14.26 6.11
C ALA A 86 13.37 15.48 6.92
N GLN A 87 12.13 15.89 6.74
CA GLN A 87 11.50 16.97 7.50
C GLN A 87 11.52 16.68 9.00
N ARG A 88 11.07 15.49 9.42
CA ARG A 88 11.09 15.05 10.82
C ARG A 88 12.49 15.06 11.45
N ARG A 89 13.53 14.73 10.68
CA ARG A 89 14.93 14.81 11.15
C ARG A 89 15.39 16.26 11.31
N ALA A 90 15.06 17.13 10.37
CA ALA A 90 15.41 18.56 10.43
C ALA A 90 14.75 19.25 11.63
N GLU A 91 13.47 18.95 11.90
CA GLU A 91 12.73 19.45 13.06
C GLU A 91 13.33 18.99 14.39
N ARG A 92 13.83 17.75 14.47
CA ARG A 92 14.52 17.24 15.67
C ARG A 92 15.88 17.91 15.87
N ALA A 93 16.61 18.18 14.78
CA ALA A 93 17.90 18.85 14.83
C ALA A 93 17.82 20.32 15.25
N THR A 94 16.70 21.00 14.97
CA THR A 94 16.45 22.41 15.35
C THR A 94 15.90 22.58 16.77
N ARG A 95 15.45 21.50 17.41
CA ARG A 95 14.85 21.50 18.75
C ARG A 95 15.84 21.12 19.87
N ASN A 96 17.06 20.74 19.50
CA ASN A 96 18.23 20.49 20.37
C ASN A 96 19.20 21.67 20.28
#